data_AF-A0A2P4XQI5-F1
#
_entry.id   AF-A0A2P4XQI5-F1
#
_cell.length_a   1.000
_cell.length_b   1.000
_cell.length_c   1.000
_cell.angle_alpha   90.00
_cell.angle_beta   90.00
_cell.angle_gamma   90.00
#
_symmetry.space_group_name_H-M   'P 1'
#
loop_
_entity.id
_entity.type
_entity.pdbx_description
1 polymer ?
#
loop_
_entity_poly.entity_id
_entity_poly.type
_entity_poly.pdbx_seq_one_letter_code
_entity_poly.pdbx_strand_id
1 'polypeptide(L)'
;MTLQEKLMKNSNENLSERRTSWTFMRALLWKNWLIKRRQPVATACEILVPTFFILLLGILKLLTETVDVPAGWSDDADNTAGTSYNLFQPTGQTIEWVDTDLPKFALHESTMTGLMLKLGRQSIDDGLRLEELSASDLAACRTGVMAGGLVNTDTSSPYTVPSECDNKVVPYKIGIAPDNAFTRNYFAETMDMWYPHASFKDSIQFFDTNDALTDYVKSDTYGDNLDNPKIYAAIVFDSAPTGNDIGMFGSIEYSLRLNSTQGDDRDSVGRVPTTDGSLSDVDLFQKDIVTDYYSVYTVTGFMTLQTLVTRF
;
A
#
# COMPACT_ATOMS: atom_id res chain seq x y z
N MET A 1 -10.04 -43.00 74.34
CA MET A 1 -11.00 -42.39 73.40
C MET A 1 -10.87 -43.11 72.08
N THR A 2 -11.91 -43.83 71.66
CA THR A 2 -11.87 -44.69 70.46
C THR A 2 -11.96 -43.83 69.18
N LEU A 3 -11.45 -44.34 68.05
CA LEU A 3 -11.41 -43.59 66.78
C LEU A 3 -12.81 -43.16 66.31
N GLN A 4 -13.85 -43.94 66.65
CA GLN A 4 -15.23 -43.60 66.36
C GLN A 4 -15.76 -42.41 67.19
N GLU A 5 -15.36 -42.28 68.46
CA GLU A 5 -15.73 -41.10 69.27
C GLU A 5 -15.11 -39.81 68.72
N LYS A 6 -13.85 -39.88 68.24
CA LYS A 6 -13.18 -38.71 67.62
C LYS A 6 -13.85 -38.28 66.33
N LEU A 7 -14.25 -39.23 65.48
CA LEU A 7 -14.94 -38.94 64.22
C LEU A 7 -16.36 -38.38 64.43
N MET A 8 -17.13 -38.94 65.36
CA MET A 8 -18.45 -38.38 65.71
C MET A 8 -18.35 -36.98 66.32
N LYS A 9 -17.37 -36.75 67.21
CA LYS A 9 -17.16 -35.42 67.81
C LYS A 9 -16.82 -34.36 66.75
N ASN A 10 -15.90 -34.68 65.84
CA ASN A 10 -15.48 -33.76 64.77
C ASN A 10 -16.62 -33.50 63.75
N SER A 11 -17.42 -34.52 63.40
CA SER A 11 -18.61 -34.35 62.55
C SER A 11 -19.66 -33.45 63.22
N ASN A 12 -19.94 -33.66 64.50
CA ASN A 12 -20.89 -32.84 65.26
C ASN A 12 -20.40 -31.40 65.46
N GLU A 13 -19.09 -31.19 65.68
CA GLU A 13 -18.48 -29.86 65.75
C GLU A 13 -18.61 -29.13 64.39
N ASN A 14 -18.26 -29.77 63.27
CA ASN A 14 -18.43 -29.20 61.92
C ASN A 14 -19.91 -28.92 61.57
N LEU A 15 -20.85 -29.77 62.00
CA LEU A 15 -22.28 -29.53 61.81
C LEU A 15 -22.78 -28.37 62.69
N SER A 16 -22.27 -28.23 63.91
CA SER A 16 -22.59 -27.11 64.79
C SER A 16 -22.00 -25.79 64.28
N GLU A 17 -20.80 -25.82 63.70
CA GLU A 17 -20.13 -24.68 63.06
C GLU A 17 -20.86 -24.27 61.76
N ARG A 18 -21.34 -25.23 60.97
CA ARG A 18 -22.21 -24.97 59.81
C ARG A 18 -23.59 -24.41 60.21
N ARG A 19 -24.18 -24.90 61.30
CA ARG A 19 -25.45 -24.33 61.82
C ARG A 19 -25.26 -22.90 62.33
N THR A 20 -24.14 -22.61 62.98
CA THR A 20 -23.82 -21.26 63.46
C THR A 20 -23.46 -20.31 62.30
N SER A 21 -22.73 -20.76 61.29
CA SER A 21 -22.46 -19.95 60.08
C SER A 21 -23.72 -19.71 59.24
N TRP A 22 -24.61 -20.70 59.10
CA TRP A 22 -25.88 -20.52 58.38
C TRP A 22 -26.85 -19.59 59.12
N THR A 23 -26.94 -19.70 60.46
CA THR A 23 -27.74 -18.77 61.26
C THR A 23 -27.16 -17.34 61.22
N PHE A 24 -25.84 -17.20 61.21
CA PHE A 24 -25.17 -15.90 61.03
C PHE A 24 -25.39 -15.31 59.63
N MET A 25 -25.23 -16.10 58.56
CA MET A 25 -25.53 -15.67 57.18
C MET A 25 -27.00 -15.28 57.03
N ARG A 26 -27.93 -16.06 57.61
CA ARG A 26 -29.36 -15.73 57.60
C ARG A 26 -29.63 -14.42 58.32
N ALA A 27 -28.98 -14.17 59.46
CA ALA A 27 -29.10 -12.90 60.17
C ALA A 27 -28.55 -11.72 59.36
N LEU A 28 -27.42 -11.90 58.66
CA LEU A 28 -26.84 -10.91 57.75
C LEU A 28 -27.73 -10.62 56.55
N LEU A 29 -28.24 -11.65 55.87
CA LEU A 29 -29.17 -11.50 54.75
C LEU A 29 -30.48 -10.85 55.19
N TRP A 30 -31.00 -11.21 56.38
CA TRP A 30 -32.19 -10.58 56.95
C TRP A 30 -31.94 -9.10 57.28
N LYS A 31 -30.78 -8.77 57.84
CA LYS A 31 -30.37 -7.37 58.08
C LYS A 31 -30.28 -6.60 56.76
N ASN A 32 -29.61 -7.14 55.75
CA ASN A 32 -29.48 -6.50 54.43
C ASN A 32 -30.85 -6.35 53.74
N TRP A 33 -31.73 -7.34 53.87
CA TRP A 33 -33.09 -7.28 53.37
C TRP A 33 -33.91 -6.19 54.08
N LEU A 34 -33.79 -6.09 55.41
CA LEU A 34 -34.45 -5.05 56.19
C LEU A 34 -33.96 -3.65 55.83
N ILE A 35 -32.66 -3.51 55.55
CA ILE A 35 -32.05 -2.24 55.07
C ILE A 35 -32.65 -1.87 53.71
N LYS A 36 -32.67 -2.79 52.73
CA LYS A 36 -33.30 -2.54 51.43
C LYS A 36 -34.78 -2.17 51.54
N ARG A 37 -35.55 -2.87 52.38
CA ARG A 37 -36.98 -2.60 52.60
C ARG A 37 -37.23 -1.21 53.23
N ARG A 38 -36.30 -0.71 54.04
CA ARG A 38 -36.39 0.62 54.68
C ARG A 38 -35.97 1.76 53.76
N GLN A 39 -35.27 1.47 52.67
CA GLN A 39 -34.87 2.45 51.66
C GLN A 39 -35.50 2.10 50.31
N PRO A 40 -36.85 2.25 50.19
CA PRO A 40 -37.56 1.89 48.97
C PRO A 40 -37.09 2.71 47.77
N VAL A 41 -36.69 3.97 47.98
CA VAL A 41 -36.16 4.85 46.93
C VAL A 41 -34.83 4.33 46.38
N ALA A 42 -33.88 3.96 47.25
CA ALA A 42 -32.58 3.43 46.80
C ALA A 42 -32.74 2.09 46.07
N THR A 43 -33.59 1.20 46.60
CA THR A 43 -33.90 -0.08 45.94
C THR A 43 -34.61 0.11 44.60
N ALA A 44 -35.49 1.11 44.50
CA ALA A 44 -36.12 1.48 43.24
C ALA A 44 -35.08 2.01 42.25
N CYS A 45 -34.16 2.89 42.65
CA CYS A 45 -33.09 3.40 41.79
C CYS A 45 -32.14 2.29 41.30
N GLU A 46 -31.79 1.32 42.16
CA GLU A 46 -30.95 0.16 41.77
C GLU A 46 -31.56 -0.66 40.62
N ILE A 47 -32.89 -0.66 40.48
CA ILE A 47 -33.61 -1.38 39.42
C ILE A 47 -33.92 -0.44 38.25
N LEU A 48 -34.42 0.77 38.55
CA LEU A 48 -34.88 1.75 37.56
C LEU A 48 -33.74 2.33 36.73
N VAL A 49 -32.55 2.53 37.32
CA VAL A 49 -31.43 3.12 36.58
C VAL A 49 -30.90 2.15 35.51
N PRO A 50 -30.57 0.88 35.81
CA PRO A 50 -30.16 -0.06 34.76
C PRO A 50 -31.26 -0.32 33.73
N THR A 51 -32.52 -0.43 34.15
CA THR A 51 -33.64 -0.63 33.21
C THR A 51 -33.86 0.58 32.32
N PHE A 52 -33.72 1.81 32.84
CA PHE A 52 -33.74 3.03 32.03
C PHE A 52 -32.64 3.02 30.97
N PHE A 53 -31.39 2.68 31.33
CA PHE A 53 -30.29 2.61 30.35
C PHE A 53 -30.49 1.50 29.31
N ILE A 54 -31.01 0.33 29.70
CA ILE A 54 -31.33 -0.74 28.76
C ILE A 54 -32.42 -0.29 27.78
N LEU A 55 -33.47 0.37 28.27
CA LEU A 55 -34.53 0.92 27.42
C LEU A 55 -34.01 2.04 26.51
N LEU A 56 -33.18 2.95 27.04
CA LEU A 56 -32.57 4.03 26.27
C LEU A 56 -31.69 3.48 25.14
N LEU A 57 -30.80 2.54 25.43
CA LEU A 57 -29.96 1.89 24.43
C LEU A 57 -30.80 1.07 23.43
N GLY A 58 -31.87 0.43 23.90
CA GLY A 58 -32.84 -0.25 23.03
C GLY A 58 -33.53 0.70 22.07
N ILE A 59 -33.99 1.87 22.53
CA ILE A 59 -34.58 2.91 21.70
C ILE A 59 -33.55 3.49 20.72
N LEU A 60 -32.33 3.76 21.19
CA LEU A 60 -31.24 4.22 20.30
C LEU A 60 -30.94 3.20 19.20
N LYS A 61 -31.00 1.89 19.50
CA LYS A 61 -30.87 0.83 18.51
C LYS A 61 -32.02 0.80 17.49
N LEU A 62 -33.21 1.28 17.84
CA LEU A 62 -34.31 1.42 16.88
C LEU A 62 -34.10 2.59 15.90
N LEU A 63 -33.19 3.53 16.21
CA LEU A 63 -32.81 4.61 15.31
C LEU A 63 -31.70 4.20 14.32
N THR A 64 -31.09 3.03 14.52
CA THR A 64 -30.08 2.47 13.62
C THR A 64 -30.70 1.38 12.76
N GLU A 65 -30.53 1.48 11.45
CA GLU A 65 -30.95 0.43 10.53
C GLU A 65 -29.91 -0.71 10.53
N THR A 66 -30.38 -1.95 10.49
CA THR A 66 -29.52 -3.11 10.27
C THR A 66 -29.29 -3.27 8.78
N VAL A 67 -28.04 -3.09 8.35
CA VAL A 67 -27.64 -3.31 6.97
C VAL A 67 -27.31 -4.80 6.78
N ASP A 68 -28.07 -5.49 5.93
CA ASP A 68 -27.79 -6.88 5.56
C ASP A 68 -26.64 -6.91 4.56
N VAL A 69 -25.49 -7.46 4.97
CA VAL A 69 -24.30 -7.60 4.13
C VAL A 69 -24.31 -8.99 3.46
N PRO A 70 -24.37 -9.08 2.12
CA PRO A 70 -24.33 -10.35 1.41
C PRO A 70 -22.97 -11.06 1.58
N ALA A 71 -22.91 -12.37 1.31
CA ALA A 71 -21.65 -13.09 1.32
C ALA A 71 -20.68 -12.55 0.25
N GLY A 72 -19.41 -12.33 0.60
CA GLY A 72 -18.36 -11.81 -0.28
C GLY A 72 -17.42 -10.85 0.44
N TRP A 73 -16.65 -10.07 -0.32
CA TRP A 73 -15.86 -8.96 0.21
C TRP A 73 -16.77 -7.72 0.25
N SER A 74 -16.82 -7.02 1.37
CA SER A 74 -17.72 -5.86 1.56
C SER A 74 -16.91 -4.66 2.03
N ASP A 75 -17.46 -3.48 1.83
CA ASP A 75 -16.93 -2.22 2.34
C ASP A 75 -18.07 -1.33 2.86
N ASP A 76 -17.71 -0.12 3.28
CA ASP A 76 -18.62 0.90 3.82
C ASP A 76 -19.05 1.94 2.78
N ALA A 77 -18.88 1.65 1.47
CA ALA A 77 -19.16 2.61 0.39
C ALA A 77 -20.63 3.09 0.39
N ASP A 78 -21.55 2.24 0.83
CA ASP A 78 -22.95 2.61 1.06
C ASP A 78 -23.36 2.27 2.51
N ASN A 79 -23.48 3.31 3.33
CA ASN A 79 -23.91 3.19 4.73
C ASN A 79 -25.39 2.79 4.89
N THR A 80 -26.12 2.64 3.79
CA THR A 80 -27.55 2.29 3.76
C THR A 80 -27.85 0.94 3.10
N ALA A 81 -26.89 0.36 2.35
CA ALA A 81 -27.05 -0.93 1.69
C ALA A 81 -25.77 -1.75 1.77
N GLY A 82 -25.89 -3.04 2.13
CA GLY A 82 -24.73 -3.91 2.25
C GLY A 82 -24.12 -4.18 0.88
N THR A 83 -22.83 -3.85 0.72
CA THR A 83 -22.10 -4.14 -0.51
C THR A 83 -21.51 -5.55 -0.46
N SER A 84 -21.37 -6.18 -1.62
CA SER A 84 -20.60 -7.42 -1.77
C SER A 84 -19.94 -7.46 -3.12
N TYR A 85 -18.67 -7.85 -3.12
CA TYR A 85 -17.78 -7.80 -4.26
C TYR A 85 -17.00 -9.11 -4.38
N ASN A 86 -16.59 -9.41 -5.61
CA ASN A 86 -15.62 -10.46 -5.89
C ASN A 86 -14.21 -9.94 -5.56
N LEU A 87 -13.33 -10.82 -5.06
CA LEU A 87 -11.90 -10.52 -4.87
C LEU A 87 -11.24 -9.98 -6.15
N PHE A 88 -11.64 -10.51 -7.30
CA PHE A 88 -11.14 -10.10 -8.62
C PHE A 88 -12.07 -9.12 -9.33
N GLN A 89 -12.81 -8.30 -8.58
CA GLN A 89 -13.63 -7.29 -9.20
C GLN A 89 -12.73 -6.33 -10.00
N PRO A 90 -12.96 -6.18 -11.32
CA PRO A 90 -12.02 -5.49 -12.21
C PRO A 90 -12.04 -3.97 -12.05
N THR A 91 -13.01 -3.44 -11.33
CA THR A 91 -13.28 -2.01 -11.16
C THR A 91 -13.69 -1.70 -9.72
N GLY A 92 -13.43 -0.48 -9.28
CA GLY A 92 -13.84 -0.01 -7.95
C GLY A 92 -12.74 0.69 -7.16
N GLN A 93 -11.61 1.01 -7.79
CA GLN A 93 -10.60 1.88 -7.21
C GLN A 93 -10.06 2.84 -8.27
N THR A 94 -9.83 4.08 -7.86
CA THR A 94 -9.23 5.11 -8.73
C THR A 94 -8.06 5.73 -8.02
N ILE A 95 -6.97 5.92 -8.76
CA ILE A 95 -5.79 6.64 -8.30
C ILE A 95 -5.65 7.86 -9.21
N GLU A 96 -5.48 9.06 -8.64
CA GLU A 96 -5.51 10.34 -9.37
C GLU A 96 -4.63 10.36 -10.63
N TRP A 97 -3.44 9.78 -10.56
CA TRP A 97 -2.46 9.75 -11.64
C TRP A 97 -2.57 8.51 -12.55
N VAL A 98 -3.57 7.66 -12.35
CA VAL A 98 -3.85 6.48 -13.19
C VAL A 98 -5.14 6.72 -13.97
N ASP A 99 -5.01 6.91 -15.28
CA ASP A 99 -6.12 7.16 -16.22
C ASP A 99 -6.91 5.88 -16.59
N THR A 100 -7.16 5.02 -15.60
CA THR A 100 -8.02 3.83 -15.73
C THR A 100 -8.59 3.44 -14.37
N ASP A 101 -9.81 2.91 -14.37
CA ASP A 101 -10.37 2.23 -13.20
C ASP A 101 -9.56 0.97 -12.91
N LEU A 102 -9.30 0.72 -11.64
CA LEU A 102 -8.44 -0.33 -11.15
C LEU A 102 -9.26 -1.41 -10.42
N PRO A 103 -8.77 -2.66 -10.42
CA PRO A 103 -9.33 -3.71 -9.59
C PRO A 103 -9.42 -3.30 -8.12
N LYS A 104 -10.54 -3.64 -7.49
CA LYS A 104 -10.85 -3.18 -6.13
C LYS A 104 -9.94 -3.77 -5.04
N PHE A 105 -9.50 -5.01 -5.21
CA PHE A 105 -8.73 -5.72 -4.18
C PHE A 105 -7.48 -6.42 -4.73
N ALA A 106 -7.61 -7.17 -5.82
CA ALA A 106 -6.52 -7.95 -6.38
C ALA A 106 -5.86 -7.21 -7.54
N LEU A 107 -4.76 -6.51 -7.24
CA LEU A 107 -3.94 -5.84 -8.23
C LEU A 107 -2.73 -6.69 -8.59
N HIS A 108 -2.25 -6.55 -9.81
CA HIS A 108 -1.05 -7.22 -10.29
C HIS A 108 -0.11 -6.19 -10.87
N GLU A 109 1.18 -6.35 -10.58
CA GLU A 109 2.18 -5.46 -11.15
C GLU A 109 2.31 -5.66 -12.65
N SER A 110 2.70 -4.58 -13.33
CA SER A 110 2.99 -4.65 -14.76
C SER A 110 4.27 -5.45 -15.03
N THR A 111 4.33 -6.11 -16.18
CA THR A 111 5.58 -6.71 -16.64
C THR A 111 6.62 -5.63 -16.93
N MET A 112 7.91 -5.97 -17.00
CA MET A 112 8.96 -5.00 -17.36
C MET A 112 8.66 -4.30 -18.71
N THR A 113 8.21 -5.06 -19.70
CA THR A 113 7.76 -4.50 -20.99
C THR A 113 6.58 -3.55 -20.81
N GLY A 114 5.60 -3.91 -19.98
CA GLY A 114 4.46 -3.03 -19.66
C GLY A 114 4.90 -1.75 -18.94
N LEU A 115 5.89 -1.83 -18.04
CA LEU A 115 6.48 -0.66 -17.39
C LEU A 115 7.16 0.26 -18.41
N MET A 116 7.98 -0.28 -19.33
CA MET A 116 8.62 0.53 -20.38
C MET A 116 7.61 1.22 -21.30
N LEU A 117 6.55 0.53 -21.71
CA LEU A 117 5.46 1.14 -22.50
C LEU A 117 4.71 2.21 -21.71
N LYS A 118 4.53 2.02 -20.39
CA LYS A 118 3.96 3.03 -19.50
C LYS A 118 4.83 4.29 -19.47
N LEU A 119 6.16 4.17 -19.47
CA LEU A 119 7.06 5.34 -19.54
C LEU A 119 6.83 6.14 -20.83
N GLY A 120 6.70 5.45 -21.97
CA GLY A 120 6.35 6.08 -23.24
C GLY A 120 5.00 6.81 -23.18
N ARG A 121 3.96 6.18 -22.63
CA ARG A 121 2.65 6.84 -22.42
C ARG A 121 2.76 8.08 -21.53
N GLN A 122 3.42 7.97 -20.38
CA GLN A 122 3.59 9.11 -19.46
C GLN A 122 4.33 10.27 -20.13
N SER A 123 5.28 9.97 -21.02
CA SER A 123 6.02 11.00 -21.79
C SER A 123 5.11 11.79 -22.74
N ILE A 124 4.07 11.15 -23.28
CA ILE A 124 3.04 11.80 -24.10
C ILE A 124 2.04 12.57 -23.23
N ASP A 125 1.58 11.98 -22.13
CA ASP A 125 0.60 12.61 -21.25
C ASP A 125 1.16 13.91 -20.64
N ASP A 126 2.45 13.93 -20.30
CA ASP A 126 3.17 15.12 -19.81
C ASP A 126 3.90 15.91 -20.91
N GLY A 127 3.49 15.74 -22.17
CA GLY A 127 4.10 16.42 -23.31
C GLY A 127 3.96 17.95 -23.24
N LEU A 128 4.96 18.66 -23.76
CA LEU A 128 5.05 20.10 -23.76
C LEU A 128 4.27 20.68 -24.95
N ARG A 129 3.12 21.32 -24.72
CA ARG A 129 2.36 22.05 -25.76
C ARG A 129 2.10 21.21 -27.03
N LEU A 130 1.71 19.94 -26.83
CA LEU A 130 1.42 18.99 -27.92
C LEU A 130 0.31 19.48 -28.87
N GLU A 131 -0.55 20.38 -28.40
CA GLU A 131 -1.59 21.04 -29.19
C GLU A 131 -1.07 21.94 -30.32
N GLU A 132 0.23 22.30 -30.31
CA GLU A 132 0.88 23.04 -31.40
C GLU A 132 1.23 22.15 -32.60
N LEU A 133 1.27 20.83 -32.42
CA LEU A 133 1.56 19.89 -33.49
C LEU A 133 0.38 19.79 -34.46
N SER A 134 0.69 19.51 -35.74
CA SER A 134 -0.36 19.17 -36.70
C SER A 134 -1.04 17.86 -36.29
N ALA A 135 -2.28 17.64 -36.72
CA ALA A 135 -3.01 16.42 -36.36
C ALA A 135 -2.30 15.14 -36.84
N SER A 136 -1.59 15.19 -37.98
CA SER A 136 -0.79 14.07 -38.48
C SER A 136 0.47 13.84 -37.64
N ASP A 137 1.16 14.91 -37.27
CA ASP A 137 2.42 14.82 -36.51
C ASP A 137 2.14 14.37 -35.08
N LEU A 138 1.08 14.89 -34.47
CA LEU A 138 0.61 14.44 -33.16
C LEU A 138 0.27 12.95 -33.17
N ALA A 139 -0.43 12.46 -34.20
CA ALA A 139 -0.78 11.04 -34.31
C ALA A 139 0.46 10.15 -34.52
N ALA A 140 1.41 10.59 -35.34
CA ALA A 140 2.67 9.88 -35.59
C ALA A 140 3.54 9.84 -34.32
N CYS A 141 3.70 10.99 -33.65
CA CYS A 141 4.42 11.11 -32.39
C CYS A 141 3.82 10.20 -31.30
N ARG A 142 2.51 10.28 -31.09
CA ARG A 142 1.77 9.43 -30.13
C ARG A 142 1.96 7.95 -30.42
N THR A 143 1.82 7.54 -31.67
CA THR A 143 1.95 6.13 -32.07
C THR A 143 3.39 5.65 -31.89
N GLY A 144 4.37 6.44 -32.32
CA GLY A 144 5.79 6.12 -32.20
C GLY A 144 6.23 5.95 -30.74
N VAL A 145 5.90 6.91 -29.88
CA VAL A 145 6.32 6.88 -28.48
C VAL A 145 5.54 5.83 -27.68
N MET A 146 4.21 5.77 -27.81
CA MET A 146 3.39 4.87 -26.99
C MET A 146 3.43 3.40 -27.45
N ALA A 147 3.31 3.16 -28.76
CA ALA A 147 3.23 1.80 -29.29
C ALA A 147 4.60 1.28 -29.74
N GLY A 148 5.46 2.16 -30.25
CA GLY A 148 6.80 1.83 -30.72
C GLY A 148 7.90 1.88 -29.66
N GLY A 149 7.64 2.45 -28.48
CA GLY A 149 8.66 2.61 -27.43
C GLY A 149 9.82 3.50 -27.85
N LEU A 150 9.57 4.44 -28.77
CA LEU A 150 10.59 5.32 -29.34
C LEU A 150 10.93 6.46 -28.34
N VAL A 151 11.85 6.20 -27.42
CA VAL A 151 12.19 7.07 -26.28
C VAL A 151 13.67 7.47 -26.20
N ASN A 152 14.51 7.01 -27.12
CA ASN A 152 15.93 7.38 -27.13
C ASN A 152 16.10 8.82 -27.63
N THR A 153 17.08 9.50 -27.04
CA THR A 153 17.51 10.85 -27.34
C THR A 153 18.59 10.87 -28.43
N ASP A 154 19.28 9.74 -28.64
CA ASP A 154 20.24 9.57 -29.74
C ASP A 154 19.52 9.34 -31.08
N THR A 155 19.66 10.32 -31.98
CA THR A 155 19.11 10.30 -33.35
C THR A 155 19.57 9.13 -34.22
N SER A 156 20.65 8.43 -33.84
CA SER A 156 21.14 7.25 -34.56
C SER A 156 20.48 5.94 -34.11
N SER A 157 19.79 5.94 -32.97
CA SER A 157 19.08 4.76 -32.47
C SER A 157 17.82 4.49 -33.29
N PRO A 158 17.51 3.21 -33.62
CA PRO A 158 16.21 2.86 -34.17
C PRO A 158 15.04 3.16 -33.23
N TYR A 159 15.32 3.41 -31.94
CA TYR A 159 14.35 3.79 -30.92
C TYR A 159 14.37 5.31 -30.62
N THR A 160 14.94 6.13 -31.50
CA THR A 160 14.95 7.59 -31.36
C THR A 160 13.52 8.15 -31.29
N VAL A 161 13.31 9.15 -30.45
CA VAL A 161 12.06 9.92 -30.43
C VAL A 161 11.76 10.44 -31.84
N PRO A 162 10.53 10.26 -32.37
CA PRO A 162 10.18 10.69 -33.71
C PRO A 162 10.39 12.20 -33.90
N SER A 163 10.89 12.58 -35.08
CA SER A 163 11.03 13.99 -35.46
C SER A 163 9.71 14.75 -35.45
N GLU A 164 8.61 14.04 -35.69
CA GLU A 164 7.22 14.49 -35.66
C GLU A 164 6.78 14.95 -34.27
N CYS A 165 7.51 14.56 -33.22
CA CYS A 165 7.28 15.10 -31.88
C CYS A 165 7.81 16.53 -31.69
N ASP A 166 8.64 17.06 -32.61
CA ASP A 166 9.17 18.45 -32.61
C ASP A 166 9.69 18.93 -31.23
N ASN A 167 10.43 18.09 -30.51
CA ASN A 167 10.93 18.34 -29.14
C ASN A 167 9.84 18.64 -28.10
N LYS A 168 8.58 18.32 -28.39
CA LYS A 168 7.43 18.48 -27.49
C LYS A 168 7.29 17.30 -26.51
N VAL A 169 8.09 16.26 -26.66
CA VAL A 169 8.06 15.08 -25.79
C VAL A 169 9.39 14.98 -25.04
N VAL A 170 9.30 14.90 -23.71
CA VAL A 170 10.43 14.62 -22.84
C VAL A 170 10.28 13.19 -22.31
N PRO A 171 11.16 12.25 -22.70
CA PRO A 171 11.05 10.86 -22.29
C PRO A 171 11.18 10.66 -20.78
N TYR A 172 10.38 9.74 -20.25
CA TYR A 172 10.63 9.12 -18.96
C TYR A 172 11.59 7.94 -19.10
N LYS A 173 12.65 7.92 -18.30
CA LYS A 173 13.67 6.87 -18.29
C LYS A 173 13.87 6.27 -16.90
N ILE A 174 14.50 5.10 -16.86
CA ILE A 174 14.97 4.47 -15.63
C ILE A 174 16.44 4.86 -15.42
N GLY A 175 16.75 5.47 -14.27
CA GLY A 175 18.12 5.80 -13.91
C GLY A 175 18.91 4.56 -13.49
N ILE A 176 20.18 4.46 -13.88
CA ILE A 176 21.11 3.44 -13.38
C ILE A 176 22.37 4.13 -12.89
N ALA A 177 22.78 3.83 -11.65
CA ALA A 177 24.01 4.33 -11.07
C ALA A 177 24.73 3.22 -10.28
N PRO A 178 26.08 3.21 -10.24
CA PRO A 178 27.00 4.03 -11.03
C PRO A 178 27.17 3.52 -12.49
N ASP A 179 27.56 4.40 -13.42
CA ASP A 179 27.96 4.02 -14.79
C ASP A 179 29.35 3.36 -14.73
N ASN A 180 29.38 2.03 -14.85
CA ASN A 180 30.61 1.27 -14.85
C ASN A 180 30.47 0.03 -15.74
N ALA A 181 31.56 -0.75 -15.85
CA ALA A 181 31.58 -1.94 -16.69
C ALA A 181 30.50 -2.97 -16.30
N PHE A 182 30.15 -3.09 -15.01
CA PHE A 182 29.11 -4.01 -14.56
C PHE A 182 27.72 -3.53 -15.01
N THR A 183 27.36 -2.27 -14.74
CA THR A 183 26.02 -1.74 -15.07
C THR A 183 25.79 -1.62 -16.57
N ARG A 184 26.80 -1.17 -17.31
CA ARG A 184 26.70 -0.93 -18.76
C ARG A 184 26.87 -2.19 -19.60
N ASN A 185 27.93 -2.97 -19.36
CA ASN A 185 28.30 -4.07 -20.26
C ASN A 185 27.75 -5.44 -19.83
N TYR A 186 27.25 -5.56 -18.59
CA TYR A 186 26.76 -6.83 -18.08
C TYR A 186 25.27 -6.75 -17.73
N PHE A 187 24.89 -5.88 -16.80
CA PHE A 187 23.49 -5.73 -16.38
C PHE A 187 22.61 -5.26 -17.54
N ALA A 188 22.90 -4.11 -18.15
CA ALA A 188 22.05 -3.56 -19.20
C ALA A 188 22.01 -4.44 -20.46
N GLU A 189 23.12 -5.05 -20.88
CA GLU A 189 23.14 -5.99 -22.01
C GLU A 189 22.31 -7.25 -21.73
N THR A 190 22.37 -7.78 -20.50
CA THR A 190 21.57 -8.95 -20.12
C THR A 190 20.07 -8.60 -20.10
N MET A 191 19.72 -7.43 -19.55
CA MET A 191 18.33 -6.96 -19.55
C MET A 191 17.82 -6.71 -20.96
N ASP A 192 18.63 -6.13 -21.84
CA ASP A 192 18.26 -5.90 -23.24
C ASP A 192 17.95 -7.20 -23.98
N MET A 193 18.76 -8.24 -23.74
CA MET A 193 18.52 -9.58 -24.28
C MET A 193 17.19 -10.18 -23.77
N TRP A 194 16.83 -9.92 -22.51
CA TRP A 194 15.61 -10.45 -21.91
C TRP A 194 14.36 -9.66 -22.31
N TYR A 195 14.49 -8.39 -22.66
CA TYR A 195 13.36 -7.49 -22.96
C TYR A 195 13.55 -6.71 -24.28
N PRO A 196 13.59 -7.39 -25.44
CA PRO A 196 13.94 -6.76 -26.72
C PRO A 196 12.84 -5.86 -27.32
N HIS A 197 11.58 -6.01 -26.91
CA HIS A 197 10.42 -5.38 -27.58
C HIS A 197 10.30 -3.86 -27.40
N ALA A 198 10.99 -3.28 -26.42
CA ALA A 198 11.01 -1.83 -26.19
C ALA A 198 12.42 -1.31 -25.87
N SER A 199 13.45 -2.08 -26.26
CA SER A 199 14.87 -1.89 -25.94
C SER A 199 15.14 -1.30 -24.56
N PHE A 200 15.49 -2.17 -23.62
CA PHE A 200 15.79 -1.76 -22.25
C PHE A 200 16.87 -0.68 -22.23
N LYS A 201 17.89 -0.80 -23.09
CA LYS A 201 19.01 0.15 -23.18
C LYS A 201 18.58 1.54 -23.64
N ASP A 202 17.55 1.64 -24.48
CA ASP A 202 17.03 2.92 -24.94
C ASP A 202 16.13 3.59 -23.87
N SER A 203 15.59 2.81 -22.94
CA SER A 203 14.71 3.26 -21.85
C SER A 203 15.45 3.65 -20.56
N ILE A 204 16.79 3.57 -20.54
CA ILE A 204 17.62 3.86 -19.36
C ILE A 204 18.49 5.11 -19.54
N GLN A 205 18.85 5.73 -18.41
CA GLN A 205 19.84 6.80 -18.33
C GLN A 205 20.89 6.40 -17.30
N PHE A 206 22.16 6.40 -17.71
CA PHE A 206 23.27 6.14 -16.79
C PHE A 206 23.71 7.42 -16.08
N PHE A 207 24.15 7.26 -14.84
CA PHE A 207 24.74 8.30 -14.01
C PHE A 207 26.04 7.81 -13.41
N ASP A 208 27.09 8.62 -13.46
CA ASP A 208 28.42 8.25 -12.96
C ASP A 208 28.40 7.75 -11.51
N THR A 209 27.57 8.38 -10.67
CA THR A 209 27.43 8.04 -9.25
C THR A 209 25.99 8.27 -8.75
N ASN A 210 25.67 7.74 -7.58
CA ASN A 210 24.40 8.01 -6.89
C ASN A 210 24.22 9.51 -6.56
N ASP A 211 25.32 10.22 -6.28
CA ASP A 211 25.30 11.67 -6.05
C ASP A 211 24.99 12.42 -7.34
N ALA A 212 25.60 12.02 -8.47
CA ALA A 212 25.30 12.62 -9.78
C ALA A 212 23.83 12.44 -10.19
N LEU A 213 23.25 11.25 -9.91
CA LEU A 213 21.81 11.02 -10.07
C LEU A 213 21.00 12.00 -9.21
N THR A 214 21.39 12.17 -7.94
CA THR A 214 20.69 13.03 -6.98
C THR A 214 20.78 14.51 -7.37
N ASP A 215 21.95 14.95 -7.84
CA ASP A 215 22.16 16.32 -8.30
C ASP A 215 21.37 16.60 -9.59
N TYR A 216 21.32 15.62 -10.50
CA TYR A 216 20.53 15.71 -11.72
C TYR A 216 19.04 15.92 -11.44
N VAL A 217 18.42 15.07 -10.59
CA VAL A 217 16.98 15.22 -10.27
C VAL A 217 16.64 16.48 -9.48
N LYS A 218 17.64 17.15 -8.89
CA LYS A 218 17.49 18.44 -8.20
C LYS A 218 17.83 19.64 -9.09
N SER A 219 18.34 19.41 -10.30
CA SER A 219 18.78 20.48 -11.20
C SER A 219 17.61 21.23 -11.82
N ASP A 220 17.83 22.50 -12.16
CA ASP A 220 16.83 23.33 -12.86
C ASP A 220 16.52 22.84 -14.28
N THR A 221 17.42 22.01 -14.85
CA THR A 221 17.28 21.41 -16.18
C THR A 221 16.61 20.04 -16.16
N TYR A 222 16.18 19.54 -15.00
CA TYR A 222 15.54 18.22 -14.92
C TYR A 222 14.23 18.17 -15.71
N GLY A 223 14.16 17.27 -16.70
CA GLY A 223 12.93 17.03 -17.46
C GLY A 223 12.51 18.18 -18.38
N ASP A 224 13.44 19.08 -18.72
CA ASP A 224 13.15 20.30 -19.49
C ASP A 224 13.12 20.06 -21.01
N ASN A 225 13.90 19.10 -21.51
CA ASN A 225 14.08 18.82 -22.93
C ASN A 225 14.49 17.35 -23.16
N LEU A 226 14.70 16.97 -24.42
CA LEU A 226 15.11 15.60 -24.79
C LEU A 226 16.44 15.17 -24.15
N ASP A 227 17.44 16.04 -24.14
CA ASP A 227 18.76 15.73 -23.58
C ASP A 227 18.75 15.57 -22.05
N ASN A 228 17.77 16.17 -21.38
CA ASN A 228 17.52 16.01 -19.95
C ASN A 228 16.18 15.28 -19.70
N PRO A 229 16.14 13.94 -19.86
CA PRO A 229 14.92 13.15 -19.68
C PRO A 229 14.45 13.12 -18.21
N LYS A 230 13.16 12.88 -18.00
CA LYS A 230 12.60 12.67 -16.66
C LYS A 230 13.00 11.29 -16.16
N ILE A 231 13.39 11.19 -14.88
CA ILE A 231 13.69 9.89 -14.25
C ILE A 231 12.46 9.41 -13.50
N TYR A 232 11.87 8.31 -13.95
CA TYR A 232 10.69 7.71 -13.34
C TYR A 232 11.04 6.95 -12.05
N ALA A 233 12.10 6.14 -12.13
CA ALA A 233 12.67 5.37 -11.05
C ALA A 233 14.16 5.19 -11.32
N ALA A 234 14.95 4.84 -10.30
CA ALA A 234 16.36 4.53 -10.47
C ALA A 234 16.76 3.26 -9.71
N ILE A 235 17.68 2.51 -10.32
CA ILE A 235 18.36 1.36 -9.72
C ILE A 235 19.77 1.83 -9.37
N VAL A 236 20.08 1.86 -8.08
CA VAL A 236 21.39 2.28 -7.58
C VAL A 236 22.09 1.06 -7.01
N PHE A 237 23.22 0.68 -7.59
CA PHE A 237 24.05 -0.41 -7.09
C PHE A 237 25.06 0.14 -6.09
N ASP A 238 24.85 -0.18 -4.82
CA ASP A 238 25.75 0.19 -3.73
C ASP A 238 27.00 -0.71 -3.71
N SER A 239 26.84 -1.99 -4.08
CA SER A 239 27.95 -2.92 -4.30
C SER A 239 27.67 -3.88 -5.45
N ALA A 240 28.66 -4.10 -6.32
CA ALA A 240 28.57 -5.01 -7.45
C ALA A 240 29.96 -5.61 -7.81
N PRO A 241 30.01 -6.78 -8.48
CA PRO A 241 31.25 -7.36 -8.97
C PRO A 241 32.03 -6.41 -9.90
N THR A 242 33.36 -6.48 -9.86
CA THR A 242 34.24 -5.63 -10.67
C THR A 242 35.31 -6.44 -11.40
N GLY A 243 35.83 -5.90 -12.50
CA GLY A 243 36.91 -6.53 -13.26
C GLY A 243 36.57 -7.94 -13.71
N ASN A 244 37.44 -8.91 -13.36
CA ASN A 244 37.27 -10.31 -13.75
C ASN A 244 36.15 -11.02 -13.00
N ASP A 245 35.64 -10.45 -11.90
CA ASP A 245 34.56 -11.05 -11.12
C ASP A 245 33.18 -10.80 -11.76
N ILE A 246 33.10 -9.93 -12.77
CA ILE A 246 31.87 -9.69 -13.54
C ILE A 246 31.47 -10.98 -14.26
N GLY A 247 30.25 -11.45 -14.02
CA GLY A 247 29.73 -12.71 -14.54
C GLY A 247 30.02 -13.93 -13.66
N MET A 248 30.71 -13.77 -12.53
CA MET A 248 30.83 -14.79 -11.50
C MET A 248 29.76 -14.64 -10.42
N PHE A 249 29.50 -15.72 -9.67
CA PHE A 249 28.60 -15.67 -8.52
C PHE A 249 29.15 -14.70 -7.47
N GLY A 250 28.38 -13.67 -7.15
CA GLY A 250 28.74 -12.66 -6.16
C GLY A 250 27.51 -12.04 -5.53
N SER A 251 27.70 -11.35 -4.41
CA SER A 251 26.66 -10.54 -3.80
C SER A 251 26.57 -9.19 -4.50
N ILE A 252 25.34 -8.73 -4.70
CA ILE A 252 25.02 -7.40 -5.20
C ILE A 252 24.18 -6.73 -4.12
N GLU A 253 24.51 -5.48 -3.80
CA GLU A 253 23.69 -4.61 -2.95
C GLU A 253 23.16 -3.48 -3.82
N TYR A 254 21.85 -3.27 -3.75
CA TYR A 254 21.18 -2.26 -4.55
C TYR A 254 20.00 -1.64 -3.81
N SER A 255 19.68 -0.43 -4.25
CA SER A 255 18.56 0.38 -3.78
C SER A 255 17.68 0.78 -4.96
N LEU A 256 16.37 0.63 -4.81
CA LEU A 256 15.39 1.19 -5.76
C LEU A 256 14.95 2.56 -5.26
N ARG A 257 15.08 3.57 -6.12
CA ARG A 257 14.67 4.95 -5.81
C ARG A 257 13.49 5.32 -6.69
N LEU A 258 12.36 5.62 -6.07
CA LEU A 258 11.15 6.06 -6.76
C LEU A 258 10.66 7.36 -6.15
N ASN A 259 9.87 8.10 -6.91
CA ASN A 259 9.25 9.32 -6.40
C ASN A 259 8.27 8.96 -5.26
N SER A 260 8.51 9.51 -4.07
CA SER A 260 7.66 9.34 -2.89
C SER A 260 7.02 10.66 -2.45
N THR A 261 6.95 11.66 -3.34
CA THR A 261 6.30 12.94 -3.05
C THR A 261 4.85 12.68 -2.66
N GLN A 262 4.48 13.07 -1.45
CA GLN A 262 3.11 13.07 -0.96
C GLN A 262 2.42 14.34 -1.45
N GLY A 263 1.14 14.25 -1.80
CA GLY A 263 0.33 15.44 -2.06
C GLY A 263 0.06 16.21 -0.77
N ASP A 264 -0.51 17.41 -0.91
CA ASP A 264 -0.83 18.29 0.23
C ASP A 264 -1.98 17.77 1.10
N ASP A 265 -2.75 16.78 0.60
CA ASP A 265 -3.86 16.19 1.32
C ASP A 265 -3.40 15.17 2.37
N ARG A 266 -4.05 15.20 3.54
CA ARG A 266 -3.74 14.35 4.70
C ARG A 266 -3.78 12.84 4.40
N ASP A 267 -4.55 12.45 3.39
CA ASP A 267 -4.75 11.06 2.97
C ASP A 267 -4.05 10.76 1.62
N SER A 268 -3.20 11.67 1.14
CA SER A 268 -2.45 11.47 -0.10
C SER A 268 -1.38 10.39 0.09
N VAL A 269 -1.69 9.18 -0.37
CA VAL A 269 -0.71 8.11 -0.53
C VAL A 269 0.26 8.50 -1.65
N GLY A 270 1.43 9.05 -1.28
CA GLY A 270 2.50 9.37 -2.24
C GLY A 270 2.81 8.16 -3.14
N ARG A 271 3.39 8.42 -4.32
CA ARG A 271 3.57 7.40 -5.39
C ARG A 271 4.24 6.10 -4.94
N VAL A 272 5.07 6.10 -3.89
CA VAL A 272 5.57 4.89 -3.26
C VAL A 272 5.54 5.08 -1.74
N PRO A 273 5.16 4.04 -0.96
CA PRO A 273 5.25 4.08 0.50
C PRO A 273 6.68 4.44 0.95
N THR A 274 6.81 5.32 1.94
CA THR A 274 8.11 5.70 2.50
C THR A 274 8.59 4.64 3.49
N THR A 275 9.91 4.42 3.54
CA THR A 275 10.56 3.50 4.50
C THR A 275 11.00 4.22 5.78
N ASP A 276 10.63 5.49 5.95
CA ASP A 276 11.07 6.38 7.04
C ASP A 276 10.46 6.07 8.41
N GLY A 277 9.82 4.91 8.56
CA GLY A 277 9.29 4.44 9.84
C GLY A 277 8.05 5.18 10.32
N SER A 278 7.57 6.17 9.56
CA SER A 278 6.19 6.65 9.64
C SER A 278 5.28 5.61 8.99
N LEU A 279 5.25 4.39 9.55
CA LEU A 279 4.12 3.50 9.35
C LEU A 279 2.91 4.31 9.80
N SER A 280 2.12 4.79 8.84
CA SER A 280 0.78 5.29 9.10
C SER A 280 0.14 4.28 10.05
N ASP A 281 -0.22 4.78 11.24
CA ASP A 281 -0.58 3.98 12.40
C ASP A 281 -1.42 2.78 11.98
N VAL A 282 -0.85 1.58 12.06
CA VAL A 282 -1.62 0.35 11.88
C VAL A 282 -2.64 0.34 13.01
N ASP A 283 -3.86 0.77 12.71
CA ASP A 283 -4.92 0.80 13.70
C ASP A 283 -5.26 -0.65 14.04
N LEU A 284 -4.96 -1.03 15.29
CA LEU A 284 -5.21 -2.36 15.82
C LEU A 284 -6.70 -2.75 15.76
N PHE A 285 -7.59 -1.77 15.58
CA PHE A 285 -9.03 -1.97 15.42
C PHE A 285 -9.53 -1.69 14.01
N GLN A 286 -8.63 -1.54 13.03
CA GLN A 286 -9.01 -1.42 11.63
C GLN A 286 -9.78 -2.67 11.19
N LYS A 287 -11.03 -2.45 10.77
CA LYS A 287 -11.90 -3.50 10.21
C LYS A 287 -11.99 -3.41 8.69
N ASP A 288 -11.72 -2.23 8.16
CA ASP A 288 -11.82 -1.95 6.73
C ASP A 288 -10.52 -2.32 6.02
N ILE A 289 -10.66 -2.80 4.79
CA ILE A 289 -9.51 -3.15 3.95
C ILE A 289 -9.09 -1.88 3.22
N VAL A 290 -8.02 -1.26 3.70
CA VAL A 290 -7.42 -0.09 3.03
C VAL A 290 -6.46 -0.59 1.97
N THR A 291 -6.82 -0.43 0.70
CA THR A 291 -6.01 -0.91 -0.43
C THR A 291 -5.08 0.16 -0.99
N ASP A 292 -5.18 1.43 -0.58
CA ASP A 292 -4.48 2.56 -1.20
C ASP A 292 -2.97 2.39 -1.32
N TYR A 293 -2.28 2.12 -0.21
CA TYR A 293 -0.83 1.92 -0.18
C TYR A 293 -0.38 0.73 -1.04
N TYR A 294 -1.09 -0.39 -0.92
CA TYR A 294 -0.82 -1.58 -1.73
C TYR A 294 -1.02 -1.31 -3.22
N SER A 295 -2.06 -0.54 -3.56
CA SER A 295 -2.43 -0.28 -4.94
C SER A 295 -1.42 0.61 -5.61
N VAL A 296 -1.07 1.71 -4.95
CA VAL A 296 -0.03 2.64 -5.40
C VAL A 296 1.32 1.94 -5.54
N TYR A 297 1.70 1.09 -4.58
CA TYR A 297 2.90 0.26 -4.67
C TYR A 297 2.86 -0.69 -5.90
N THR A 298 1.73 -1.34 -6.14
CA THR A 298 1.57 -2.29 -7.25
C THR A 298 1.60 -1.60 -8.62
N VAL A 299 0.96 -0.44 -8.76
CA VAL A 299 0.86 0.27 -10.06
C VAL A 299 2.09 1.11 -10.39
N THR A 300 2.98 1.36 -9.43
CA THR A 300 4.23 2.09 -9.69
C THR A 300 5.35 1.23 -10.27
N GLY A 301 5.24 -0.10 -10.20
CA GLY A 301 6.23 -1.04 -10.77
C GLY A 301 7.44 -1.27 -9.88
N PHE A 302 7.28 -1.09 -8.56
CA PHE A 302 8.35 -1.36 -7.60
C PHE A 302 8.80 -2.82 -7.63
N MET A 303 7.88 -3.80 -7.50
CA MET A 303 8.27 -5.20 -7.56
C MET A 303 8.69 -5.61 -8.97
N THR A 304 8.21 -4.94 -10.03
CA THR A 304 8.70 -5.16 -11.40
C THR A 304 10.20 -4.89 -11.48
N LEU A 305 10.65 -3.74 -10.94
CA LEU A 305 12.06 -3.38 -10.89
C LEU A 305 12.84 -4.24 -9.89
N GLN A 306 12.24 -4.59 -8.75
CA GLN A 306 12.88 -5.49 -7.80
C GLN A 306 13.11 -6.87 -8.43
N THR A 307 12.07 -7.43 -9.06
CA THR A 307 12.12 -8.73 -9.74
C THR A 307 13.14 -8.70 -10.88
N LEU A 308 13.24 -7.59 -11.62
CA LEU A 308 14.25 -7.37 -12.65
C LEU A 308 15.66 -7.62 -12.11
N VAL A 309 16.01 -6.97 -10.99
CA VAL A 309 17.35 -7.06 -10.40
C VAL A 309 17.55 -8.38 -9.66
N THR A 310 16.54 -8.95 -9.00
CA THR A 310 16.70 -10.23 -8.29
C THR A 310 16.74 -11.45 -9.20
N ARG A 311 16.17 -11.33 -10.40
CA ARG A 311 16.19 -12.41 -11.40
C ARG A 311 17.51 -12.44 -12.15
N PHE A 312 18.16 -11.29 -12.31
CA PHE A 312 19.50 -11.15 -12.86
C PHE A 312 20.51 -11.96 -12.05
#